data_AF-A0AAV4ZV53-F1
#
_entry.id   AF-A0AAV4ZV53-F1
#
_cell.length_a   1.000
_cell.length_b   1.000
_cell.length_c   1.000
_cell.angle_alpha   90.00
_cell.angle_beta   90.00
_cell.angle_gamma   90.00
#
_symmetry.space_group_name_H-M   'P 1'
#
loop_
_entity.id
_entity.type
_entity.pdbx_description
1 polymer ?
#
loop_
_entity_poly.entity_id
_entity_poly.type
_entity_poly.pdbx_seq_one_letter_code
_entity_poly.pdbx_strand_id
1 'polypeptide(L)'
;MTERAGMAQGSGQADIARDRRGGMRGSRFGLFLPFILLAVVAVLWSAGWFYLRDRAGREIDAWLTREAAAGRTWTCADRSITGYPFRLELRCASVALARADGGFTLGPFTALVQVYQPRHALFEAVGPFRTRQGDLAGEASWTSLRGSFHGAADGFVRASLAVDAPRVTVSGPSLDKPVEVAGEHLELHARPTPGRFDADGAVDTSLRFAKARSAQADALVGNADPADIALDATLTKAVVLRTGTLARELEIWREAEGRLELAGLNLAKGDRRLQAKGTLGLDEGHRIAGQLDLRAAGLEALVGGLVGQRYGADRGALVGALVGGLLGTVRTPGPDGAPAGGETPLKPLPPLRLGDGRIMLGPFTIPNVRLEPLY
;
A
#
# COMPACT_ATOMS: atom_id res chain seq x y z
N MET A 1 40.16 67.74 -81.42
CA MET A 1 39.96 68.41 -82.72
C MET A 1 39.26 67.41 -83.62
N THR A 2 38.16 67.84 -84.27
CA THR A 2 37.44 67.17 -85.39
C THR A 2 36.71 65.84 -85.06
N GLU A 3 35.40 65.76 -84.82
CA GLU A 3 34.18 66.13 -85.60
C GLU A 3 33.74 65.06 -86.64
N ARG A 4 32.42 64.77 -86.63
CA ARG A 4 31.54 64.06 -87.59
C ARG A 4 31.51 62.53 -87.55
N ALA A 5 30.42 61.87 -87.15
CA ALA A 5 29.04 61.84 -87.69
C ALA A 5 28.94 61.13 -89.07
N GLY A 6 28.28 59.98 -89.07
CA GLY A 6 27.91 59.22 -90.27
C GLY A 6 26.87 58.14 -89.92
N MET A 7 25.61 58.43 -90.22
CA MET A 7 24.44 57.55 -90.11
C MET A 7 24.51 56.38 -91.10
N ALA A 8 23.94 55.23 -90.73
CA ALA A 8 23.24 54.35 -91.67
C ALA A 8 22.11 53.61 -90.95
N GLN A 9 20.87 53.92 -91.36
CA GLN A 9 19.64 53.21 -91.02
C GLN A 9 19.61 51.84 -91.70
N GLY A 10 19.13 50.83 -90.98
CA GLY A 10 18.69 49.54 -91.51
C GLY A 10 17.49 49.06 -90.70
N SER A 11 16.29 49.32 -91.21
CA SER A 11 15.01 48.84 -90.71
C SER A 11 14.70 47.43 -91.19
N GLY A 12 14.19 46.56 -90.31
CA GLY A 12 13.61 45.26 -90.65
C GLY A 12 13.55 44.35 -89.42
N GLN A 13 12.51 44.41 -88.59
CA GLN A 13 11.23 43.68 -88.74
C GLN A 13 11.25 42.37 -87.94
N ALA A 14 10.29 42.29 -87.01
CA ALA A 14 9.71 41.10 -86.39
C ALA A 14 10.68 40.11 -85.70
N ASP A 15 10.61 40.05 -84.37
CA ASP A 15 10.06 38.84 -83.78
C ASP A 15 9.51 39.07 -82.36
N ILE A 16 8.23 38.74 -82.23
CA ILE A 16 7.50 38.68 -80.97
C ILE A 16 7.99 37.43 -80.25
N ALA A 17 9.04 37.55 -79.43
CA ALA A 17 9.41 36.51 -78.48
C ALA A 17 8.44 36.55 -77.27
N ARG A 18 7.22 36.05 -77.51
CA ARG A 18 6.40 35.44 -76.46
C ARG A 18 7.11 34.14 -76.08
N ASP A 19 7.87 34.13 -74.99
CA ASP A 19 8.10 32.86 -74.30
C ASP A 19 7.91 32.98 -72.79
N ARG A 20 6.73 32.50 -72.42
CA ARG A 20 6.30 31.86 -71.17
C ARG A 20 7.24 32.04 -69.98
N ARG A 21 6.88 33.00 -69.11
CA ARG A 21 7.08 32.82 -67.67
C ARG A 21 6.26 31.59 -67.28
N GLY A 22 6.90 30.42 -67.31
CA GLY A 22 6.37 29.21 -66.68
C GLY A 22 6.17 29.54 -65.22
N GLY A 23 4.94 29.91 -64.86
CA GLY A 23 4.53 29.99 -63.48
C GLY A 23 4.83 28.64 -62.86
N MET A 24 5.86 28.58 -62.01
CA MET A 24 6.01 27.48 -61.08
C MET A 24 4.69 27.47 -60.30
N ARG A 25 3.81 26.54 -60.67
CA ARG A 25 2.57 26.24 -59.96
C ARG A 25 2.99 26.07 -58.52
N GLY A 26 2.69 27.07 -57.68
CA GLY A 26 3.00 27.04 -56.25
C GLY A 26 2.51 25.70 -55.73
N SER A 27 3.46 24.88 -55.30
CA SER A 27 3.19 23.48 -55.01
C SER A 27 2.23 23.42 -53.83
N ARG A 28 0.95 23.14 -54.12
CA ARG A 28 -0.09 22.86 -53.13
C ARG A 28 0.25 21.67 -52.21
N PHE A 29 1.38 20.98 -52.43
CA PHE A 29 1.98 20.05 -51.48
C PHE A 29 2.29 20.67 -50.12
N GLY A 30 2.63 21.97 -50.06
CA GLY A 30 2.86 22.64 -48.76
C GLY A 30 1.65 22.59 -47.83
N LEU A 31 0.43 22.54 -48.39
CA LEU A 31 -0.82 22.41 -47.63
C LEU A 31 -1.05 20.98 -47.11
N PHE A 32 -0.62 19.96 -47.86
CA PHE A 32 -0.78 18.54 -47.49
C PHE A 32 0.37 18.01 -46.62
N LEU A 33 1.54 18.65 -46.67
CA LEU A 33 2.71 18.30 -45.88
C LEU A 33 2.41 18.11 -44.37
N PRO A 34 1.68 19.00 -43.67
CA PRO A 34 1.34 18.77 -42.26
C PRO A 34 0.45 17.53 -42.04
N PHE A 35 -0.48 17.24 -42.96
CA PHE A 35 -1.34 16.06 -42.88
C PHE A 35 -0.58 14.76 -43.15
N ILE A 36 0.34 14.78 -44.12
CA ILE A 36 1.23 13.64 -44.40
C ILE A 36 2.14 13.38 -43.19
N LEU A 37 2.72 14.43 -42.62
CA LEU A 37 3.57 14.30 -41.43
C LEU A 37 2.78 13.77 -40.23
N LEU A 38 1.57 14.28 -39.99
CA LEU A 38 0.67 13.78 -38.96
C LEU A 38 0.31 12.30 -39.20
N ALA A 39 0.02 11.91 -40.44
CA ALA A 39 -0.27 10.53 -40.80
C ALA A 39 0.94 9.62 -40.54
N VAL A 40 2.16 10.05 -40.90
CA VAL A 40 3.39 9.31 -40.60
C VAL A 40 3.58 9.15 -39.10
N VAL A 41 3.40 10.21 -38.31
CA VAL A 41 3.48 10.15 -36.85
C VAL A 41 2.44 9.18 -36.28
N ALA A 42 1.20 9.21 -36.77
CA ALA A 42 0.14 8.30 -36.33
C ALA A 42 0.46 6.83 -36.65
N VAL A 43 1.01 6.55 -37.83
CA VAL A 43 1.44 5.20 -38.23
C VAL A 43 2.61 4.72 -37.37
N LEU A 44 3.65 5.55 -37.18
CA LEU A 44 4.79 5.22 -36.33
C LEU A 44 4.36 4.99 -34.87
N TRP A 45 3.48 5.85 -34.35
CA TRP A 45 2.92 5.69 -33.00
C TRP A 45 2.14 4.39 -32.87
N SER A 46 1.28 4.08 -33.85
CA SER A 46 0.50 2.84 -33.86
C SER A 46 1.42 1.62 -33.85
N ALA A 47 2.41 1.58 -34.75
CA ALA A 47 3.40 0.51 -34.80
C ALA A 47 4.17 0.37 -33.47
N GLY A 48 4.61 1.49 -32.89
CA GLY A 48 5.28 1.52 -31.59
C GLY A 48 4.40 1.01 -30.45
N TRP A 49 3.12 1.39 -30.42
CA TRP A 49 2.18 0.92 -29.39
C TRP A 49 1.93 -0.58 -29.49
N PHE A 50 1.71 -1.13 -30.69
CA PHE A 50 1.54 -2.57 -30.88
C PHE A 50 2.80 -3.35 -30.51
N TYR A 51 3.99 -2.82 -30.82
CA TYR A 51 5.26 -3.38 -30.37
C TYR A 51 5.36 -3.42 -28.84
N LEU A 52 5.01 -2.32 -28.16
CA LEU A 52 5.04 -2.25 -26.68
C LEU A 52 4.03 -3.21 -26.04
N ARG A 53 2.82 -3.33 -26.60
CA ARG A 53 1.80 -4.29 -26.15
C ARG A 53 2.33 -5.73 -26.20
N ASP A 54 2.92 -6.11 -27.32
CA ASP A 54 3.48 -7.44 -27.55
C ASP A 54 4.72 -7.71 -26.67
N ARG A 55 5.59 -6.71 -26.53
CA ARG A 55 6.73 -6.74 -25.59
C ARG A 55 6.28 -6.97 -24.15
N ALA A 56 5.21 -6.29 -23.71
CA ALA A 56 4.65 -6.44 -22.37
C ALA A 56 4.07 -7.85 -22.16
N GLY A 57 3.36 -8.39 -23.15
CA GLY A 57 2.87 -9.77 -23.12
C GLY A 57 3.98 -10.79 -22.89
N ARG A 58 5.08 -10.68 -23.66
CA ARG A 58 6.26 -11.54 -23.49
C ARG A 58 6.91 -11.44 -22.12
N GLU A 59 7.03 -10.24 -21.55
CA GLU A 59 7.60 -10.09 -20.20
C GLU A 59 6.73 -10.74 -19.14
N ILE A 60 5.41 -10.60 -19.26
CA ILE A 60 4.47 -11.25 -18.36
C ILE A 60 4.61 -12.77 -18.49
N ASP A 61 4.67 -13.32 -19.71
CA ASP A 61 4.86 -14.76 -19.93
C ASP A 61 6.18 -15.27 -19.35
N ALA A 62 7.27 -14.53 -19.55
CA ALA A 62 8.57 -14.86 -18.98
C ALA A 62 8.54 -14.81 -17.45
N TRP A 63 7.86 -13.83 -16.86
CA TRP A 63 7.68 -13.74 -15.41
C TRP A 63 6.83 -14.89 -14.86
N LEU A 64 5.71 -15.22 -15.49
CA LEU A 64 4.87 -16.37 -15.12
C LEU A 64 5.66 -17.69 -15.16
N THR A 65 6.52 -17.85 -16.16
CA THR A 65 7.38 -19.04 -16.30
C THR A 65 8.42 -19.12 -15.17
N ARG A 66 9.03 -17.99 -14.78
CA ARG A 66 9.96 -17.93 -13.63
C ARG A 66 9.25 -18.27 -12.31
N GLU A 67 8.03 -17.77 -12.13
CA GLU A 67 7.23 -18.08 -10.95
C GLU A 67 6.83 -19.57 -10.90
N ALA A 68 6.44 -20.15 -12.03
CA ALA A 68 6.14 -21.58 -12.13
C ALA A 68 7.37 -22.44 -11.77
N ALA A 69 8.57 -22.06 -12.25
CA ALA A 69 9.82 -22.72 -11.87
C ALA A 69 10.15 -22.58 -10.37
N ALA A 70 9.65 -21.53 -9.71
CA ALA A 70 9.73 -21.33 -8.27
C ALA A 70 8.58 -21.98 -7.49
N GLY A 71 7.76 -22.83 -8.13
CA GLY A 71 6.65 -23.56 -7.50
C GLY A 71 5.37 -22.75 -7.30
N ARG A 72 5.22 -21.62 -8.01
CA ARG A 72 4.07 -20.71 -7.92
C ARG A 72 3.40 -20.56 -9.28
N THR A 73 2.23 -21.17 -9.44
CA THR A 73 1.47 -21.12 -10.68
C THR A 73 0.47 -19.97 -10.63
N TRP A 74 0.74 -18.93 -11.40
CA TRP A 74 -0.15 -17.77 -11.56
C TRP A 74 -1.01 -17.93 -12.81
N THR A 75 -2.31 -17.66 -12.69
CA THR A 75 -3.27 -17.67 -13.80
C THR A 75 -3.94 -16.32 -13.90
N CYS A 76 -3.96 -15.74 -15.09
CA CYS A 76 -4.75 -14.56 -15.45
C CYS A 76 -5.78 -15.00 -16.51
N ALA A 77 -7.01 -15.24 -16.08
CA ALA A 77 -8.09 -15.72 -16.95
C ALA A 77 -8.50 -14.63 -17.94
N ASP A 78 -8.78 -15.01 -19.19
CA ASP A 78 -9.17 -14.09 -20.28
C ASP A 78 -8.25 -12.87 -20.41
N ARG A 79 -6.94 -13.11 -20.30
CA ARG A 79 -5.91 -12.06 -20.35
C ARG A 79 -6.02 -11.23 -21.62
N SER A 80 -6.15 -9.92 -21.46
CA SER A 80 -6.07 -8.96 -22.57
C SER A 80 -5.22 -7.74 -22.20
N ILE A 81 -4.49 -7.19 -23.17
CA ILE A 81 -3.70 -5.96 -23.00
C ILE A 81 -4.25 -4.92 -23.96
N THR A 82 -4.96 -3.90 -23.48
CA THR A 82 -5.60 -2.87 -24.32
C THR A 82 -5.05 -1.48 -23.97
N GLY A 83 -5.73 -0.39 -24.37
CA GLY A 83 -5.36 0.96 -23.93
C GLY A 83 -4.78 1.92 -24.98
N TYR A 84 -4.83 1.56 -26.26
CA TYR A 84 -4.40 2.45 -27.35
C TYR A 84 -5.11 3.82 -27.25
N PRO A 85 -4.42 4.96 -27.49
CA PRO A 85 -3.02 5.07 -27.90
C PRO A 85 -2.01 5.26 -26.77
N PHE A 86 -2.43 5.69 -25.59
CA PHE A 86 -1.51 6.32 -24.63
C PHE A 86 -1.24 5.50 -23.37
N ARG A 87 -1.87 4.33 -23.24
CA ARG A 87 -1.74 3.46 -22.07
C ARG A 87 -1.67 1.99 -22.47
N LEU A 88 -1.18 1.17 -21.55
CA LEU A 88 -1.24 -0.27 -21.62
C LEU A 88 -2.06 -0.74 -20.42
N GLU A 89 -3.14 -1.43 -20.69
CA GLU A 89 -4.11 -1.87 -19.69
C GLU A 89 -4.26 -3.39 -19.75
N LEU A 90 -3.67 -4.08 -18.78
CA LEU A 90 -3.79 -5.52 -18.56
C LEU A 90 -5.11 -5.80 -17.82
N ARG A 91 -5.99 -6.60 -18.41
CA ARG A 91 -7.22 -7.08 -17.77
C ARG A 91 -7.19 -8.60 -17.64
N CYS A 92 -7.61 -9.10 -16.49
CA CYS A 92 -7.91 -10.50 -16.22
C CYS A 92 -9.36 -10.59 -15.73
N ALA A 93 -10.14 -11.54 -16.23
CA ALA A 93 -11.47 -11.85 -15.70
C ALA A 93 -11.38 -12.40 -14.25
N SER A 94 -10.29 -13.10 -13.95
CA SER A 94 -9.90 -13.50 -12.61
C SER A 94 -8.39 -13.73 -12.53
N VAL A 95 -7.84 -13.61 -11.33
CA VAL A 95 -6.44 -13.95 -11.03
C VAL A 95 -6.41 -15.07 -10.02
N ALA A 96 -5.60 -16.10 -10.27
CA ALA A 96 -5.42 -17.19 -9.32
C ALA A 96 -3.94 -17.48 -9.09
N LEU A 97 -3.60 -17.83 -7.86
CA LEU A 97 -2.29 -18.34 -7.46
C LEU A 97 -2.46 -19.72 -6.85
N ALA A 98 -1.72 -20.70 -7.36
CA ALA A 98 -1.56 -22.02 -6.76
C ALA A 98 -0.11 -22.27 -6.35
N ARG A 99 0.09 -22.78 -5.13
CA ARG A 99 1.38 -23.13 -4.51
C ARG A 99 1.21 -24.34 -3.58
N ALA A 100 2.31 -24.95 -3.15
CA ALA A 100 2.28 -26.19 -2.37
C ALA A 100 1.56 -26.04 -1.01
N ASP A 101 1.66 -24.87 -0.39
CA ASP A 101 1.12 -24.54 0.94
C ASP A 101 -0.19 -23.75 0.90
N GLY A 102 -0.81 -23.62 -0.28
CA GLY A 102 -2.12 -22.98 -0.43
C GLY A 102 -2.33 -22.28 -1.76
N GLY A 103 -3.28 -21.36 -1.78
CA GLY A 103 -3.55 -20.58 -2.98
C GLY A 103 -4.66 -19.57 -2.75
N PHE A 104 -4.80 -18.66 -3.70
CA PHE A 104 -5.89 -17.70 -3.69
C PHE A 104 -6.50 -17.52 -5.08
N THR A 105 -7.74 -17.08 -5.10
CA THR A 105 -8.41 -16.54 -6.27
C THR A 105 -8.87 -15.11 -5.97
N LEU A 106 -8.81 -14.28 -6.99
CA LEU A 106 -9.24 -12.89 -7.01
C LEU A 106 -10.15 -12.71 -8.22
N GLY A 107 -11.22 -11.94 -8.05
CA GLY A 107 -12.10 -11.55 -9.15
C GLY A 107 -11.41 -10.69 -10.22
N PRO A 108 -12.18 -9.95 -11.02
CA PRO A 108 -11.64 -9.13 -12.10
C PRO A 108 -10.52 -8.21 -11.62
N PHE A 109 -9.41 -8.22 -12.35
CA PHE A 109 -8.22 -7.44 -12.04
C PHE A 109 -7.80 -6.62 -13.25
N THR A 110 -7.53 -5.34 -13.04
CA THR A 110 -7.04 -4.44 -14.06
C THR A 110 -5.76 -3.77 -13.58
N ALA A 111 -4.70 -3.81 -14.38
CA ALA A 111 -3.47 -3.05 -14.16
C ALA A 111 -3.19 -2.14 -15.36
N LEU A 112 -2.78 -0.91 -15.08
CA LEU A 112 -2.61 0.14 -16.08
C LEU A 112 -1.28 0.85 -15.89
N VAL A 113 -0.59 1.09 -17.00
CA VAL A 113 0.60 1.97 -17.07
C VAL A 113 0.46 2.93 -18.24
N GLN A 114 0.96 4.15 -18.08
CA GLN A 114 1.01 5.11 -19.19
C GLN A 114 2.26 4.86 -20.04
N VAL A 115 2.13 4.92 -21.36
CA VAL A 115 3.26 4.69 -22.29
C VAL A 115 4.41 5.66 -22.03
N TYR A 116 4.10 6.90 -21.64
CA TYR A 116 5.06 7.95 -21.31
C TYR A 116 5.49 7.96 -19.82
N GLN A 117 4.91 7.10 -18.97
CA GLN A 117 5.30 6.90 -17.57
C GLN A 117 5.22 5.42 -17.18
N PRO A 118 6.05 4.55 -17.77
CA PRO A 118 5.94 3.09 -17.61
C PRO A 118 6.26 2.61 -16.19
N ARG A 119 6.92 3.44 -15.38
CA ARG A 119 7.25 3.14 -13.97
C ARG A 119 6.12 3.46 -12.99
N HIS A 120 5.03 4.06 -13.44
CA HIS A 120 3.86 4.31 -12.62
C HIS A 120 2.74 3.36 -13.05
N ALA A 121 2.51 2.34 -12.22
CA ALA A 121 1.44 1.38 -12.39
C ALA A 121 0.28 1.72 -11.45
N LEU A 122 -0.94 1.68 -11.98
CA LEU A 122 -2.17 1.69 -11.19
C LEU A 122 -2.83 0.33 -11.33
N PHE A 123 -3.48 -0.14 -10.28
CA PHE A 123 -4.23 -1.38 -10.31
C PHE A 123 -5.55 -1.25 -9.58
N GLU A 124 -6.54 -1.98 -10.07
CA GLU A 124 -7.86 -2.10 -9.49
C GLU A 124 -8.25 -3.57 -9.47
N ALA A 125 -8.89 -3.98 -8.38
CA ALA A 125 -9.40 -5.33 -8.23
C ALA A 125 -10.85 -5.31 -7.77
N VAL A 126 -11.63 -6.26 -8.26
CA VAL A 126 -13.01 -6.48 -7.84
C VAL A 126 -13.07 -7.81 -7.09
N GLY A 127 -13.78 -7.81 -5.96
CA GLY A 127 -13.99 -9.01 -5.17
C GLY A 127 -14.83 -10.08 -5.90
N PRO A 128 -14.92 -11.29 -5.34
CA PRO A 128 -14.32 -11.69 -4.07
C PRO A 128 -12.84 -12.07 -4.22
N PHE A 129 -12.09 -11.89 -3.14
CA PHE A 129 -10.81 -12.58 -2.92
C PHE A 129 -11.07 -13.79 -2.03
N ARG A 130 -10.57 -14.96 -2.40
CA ARG A 130 -10.69 -16.19 -1.63
C ARG A 130 -9.33 -16.82 -1.49
N THR A 131 -9.00 -17.27 -0.29
CA THR A 131 -7.73 -17.95 -0.01
C THR A 131 -7.97 -19.18 0.84
N ARG A 132 -7.12 -20.18 0.68
CA ARG A 132 -7.09 -21.35 1.56
C ARG A 132 -5.65 -21.66 1.93
N GLN A 133 -5.41 -21.78 3.22
CA GLN A 133 -4.11 -22.13 3.78
C GLN A 133 -4.33 -23.17 4.88
N GLY A 134 -3.84 -24.39 4.67
CA GLY A 134 -4.13 -25.51 5.57
C GLY A 134 -5.63 -25.75 5.73
N ASP A 135 -6.11 -25.75 6.96
CA ASP A 135 -7.52 -25.93 7.33
C ASP A 135 -8.32 -24.61 7.39
N LEU A 136 -7.65 -23.47 7.22
CA LEU A 136 -8.26 -22.14 7.22
C LEU A 136 -8.66 -21.72 5.80
N ALA A 137 -9.88 -21.20 5.67
CA ALA A 137 -10.41 -20.55 4.48
C ALA A 137 -10.72 -19.08 4.79
N GLY A 138 -10.20 -18.18 3.96
CA GLY A 138 -10.46 -16.74 4.03
C GLY A 138 -11.24 -16.28 2.81
N GLU A 139 -12.23 -15.42 3.01
CA GLU A 139 -12.92 -14.68 1.96
C GLU A 139 -12.88 -13.19 2.29
N ALA A 140 -12.59 -12.36 1.29
CA ALA A 140 -12.57 -10.93 1.41
C ALA A 140 -13.35 -10.27 0.26
N SER A 141 -14.06 -9.20 0.59
CA SER A 141 -14.85 -8.40 -0.34
C SER A 141 -14.71 -6.92 0.00
N TRP A 142 -14.97 -6.07 -0.98
CA TRP A 142 -14.88 -4.62 -0.86
C TRP A 142 -15.74 -3.98 -1.96
N THR A 143 -16.02 -2.69 -1.82
CA THR A 143 -16.73 -1.91 -2.86
C THR A 143 -15.76 -1.38 -3.92
N SER A 144 -14.57 -0.96 -3.50
CA SER A 144 -13.49 -0.56 -4.40
C SER A 144 -12.14 -0.91 -3.80
N LEU A 145 -11.22 -1.39 -4.63
CA LEU A 145 -9.82 -1.59 -4.26
C LEU A 145 -8.98 -0.98 -5.37
N ARG A 146 -8.20 0.04 -5.02
CA ARG A 146 -7.27 0.70 -5.94
C ARG A 146 -5.89 0.72 -5.32
N GLY A 147 -4.87 0.59 -6.14
CA GLY A 147 -3.51 0.84 -5.72
C GLY A 147 -2.66 1.47 -6.81
N SER A 148 -1.54 2.01 -6.37
CA SER A 148 -0.56 2.66 -7.23
C SER A 148 0.84 2.27 -6.79
N PHE A 149 1.71 2.03 -7.76
CA PHE A 149 3.11 1.72 -7.55
C PHE A 149 3.96 2.58 -8.47
N HIS A 150 4.90 3.32 -7.88
CA HIS A 150 5.89 4.12 -8.59
C HIS A 150 7.26 3.48 -8.43
N GLY A 151 7.78 2.86 -9.49
CA GLY A 151 9.13 2.30 -9.54
C GLY A 151 10.22 3.35 -9.72
N ALA A 152 11.41 3.05 -9.22
CA ALA A 152 12.66 3.78 -9.44
C ALA A 152 13.70 2.87 -10.12
N ALA A 153 14.91 3.35 -10.39
CA ALA A 153 15.95 2.50 -10.98
C ALA A 153 16.51 1.47 -9.98
N ASP A 154 16.45 1.82 -8.72
CA ASP A 154 17.07 1.20 -7.54
C ASP A 154 16.02 0.80 -6.49
N GLY A 155 14.74 0.74 -6.87
CA GLY A 155 13.66 0.37 -5.96
C GLY A 155 12.33 0.97 -6.39
N PHE A 156 11.70 1.72 -5.48
CA PHE A 156 10.39 2.34 -5.70
C PHE A 156 10.34 3.69 -4.99
N VAL A 157 9.50 4.62 -5.46
CA VAL A 157 9.29 5.92 -4.82
C VAL A 157 8.13 5.83 -3.83
N ARG A 158 7.05 5.13 -4.22
CA ARG A 158 5.83 5.02 -3.43
C ARG A 158 5.04 3.78 -3.84
N ALA A 159 4.49 3.09 -2.86
CA ALA A 159 3.41 2.13 -3.02
C ALA A 159 2.20 2.63 -2.22
N SER A 160 0.99 2.45 -2.75
CA SER A 160 -0.23 2.86 -2.07
C SER A 160 -1.37 1.90 -2.43
N LEU A 161 -2.22 1.63 -1.45
CA LEU A 161 -3.41 0.81 -1.57
C LEU A 161 -4.53 1.52 -0.80
N ALA A 162 -5.70 1.64 -1.41
CA ALA A 162 -6.91 2.14 -0.78
C ALA A 162 -8.04 1.14 -1.04
N VAL A 163 -8.77 0.78 0.01
CA VAL A 163 -9.85 -0.21 -0.01
C VAL A 163 -11.08 0.39 0.67
N ASP A 164 -12.17 0.48 -0.08
CA ASP A 164 -13.45 0.99 0.39
C ASP A 164 -14.36 -0.16 0.85
N ALA A 165 -14.92 -0.01 2.04
CA ALA A 165 -15.79 -0.98 2.71
C ALA A 165 -15.22 -2.42 2.72
N PRO A 166 -13.98 -2.64 3.18
CA PRO A 166 -13.42 -4.00 3.26
C PRO A 166 -14.21 -4.85 4.25
N ARG A 167 -14.49 -6.10 3.88
CA ARG A 167 -15.02 -7.16 4.74
C ARG A 167 -14.21 -8.42 4.52
N VAL A 168 -13.66 -8.96 5.60
CA VAL A 168 -12.85 -10.18 5.62
C VAL A 168 -13.49 -11.17 6.59
N THR A 169 -13.69 -12.39 6.14
CA THR A 169 -14.18 -13.51 6.94
C THR A 169 -13.18 -14.65 6.86
N VAL A 170 -12.72 -15.13 8.00
CA VAL A 170 -11.84 -16.30 8.12
C VAL A 170 -12.58 -17.38 8.90
N SER A 171 -12.58 -18.60 8.37
CA SER A 171 -13.26 -19.75 8.96
C SER A 171 -12.40 -21.00 8.80
N GLY A 172 -12.53 -21.94 9.73
CA GLY A 172 -11.85 -23.22 9.64
C GLY A 172 -12.15 -24.09 10.86
N PRO A 173 -11.85 -25.40 10.81
CA PRO A 173 -12.09 -26.33 11.92
C PRO A 173 -11.32 -25.99 13.20
N SER A 174 -10.17 -25.33 13.08
CA SER A 174 -9.38 -24.83 14.21
C SER A 174 -9.95 -23.58 14.90
N LEU A 175 -10.98 -22.95 14.33
CA LEU A 175 -11.63 -21.77 14.89
C LEU A 175 -13.01 -22.13 15.47
N ASP A 176 -13.24 -21.82 16.74
CA ASP A 176 -14.54 -22.02 17.41
C ASP A 176 -15.67 -21.26 16.69
N LYS A 177 -15.36 -20.08 16.14
CA LYS A 177 -16.27 -19.22 15.39
C LYS A 177 -15.52 -18.53 14.26
N PRO A 178 -16.18 -18.22 13.14
CA PRO A 178 -15.59 -17.40 12.08
C PRO A 178 -15.12 -16.05 12.63
N VAL A 179 -13.92 -15.64 12.20
CA VAL A 179 -13.37 -14.31 12.47
C VAL A 179 -13.83 -13.38 11.38
N GLU A 180 -14.55 -12.32 11.75
CA GLU A 180 -15.03 -11.32 10.82
C GLU A 180 -14.44 -9.95 11.19
N VAL A 181 -13.87 -9.30 10.19
CA VAL A 181 -13.35 -7.94 10.28
C VAL A 181 -13.92 -7.14 9.14
N ALA A 182 -14.56 -6.01 9.44
CA ALA A 182 -15.06 -5.08 8.45
C ALA A 182 -14.66 -3.64 8.80
N GLY A 183 -14.76 -2.70 7.88
CA GLY A 183 -14.66 -1.28 8.18
C GLY A 183 -15.08 -0.41 7.01
N GLU A 184 -14.90 0.90 7.11
CA GLU A 184 -15.34 1.85 6.09
C GLU A 184 -14.26 2.12 5.04
N HIS A 185 -13.00 2.29 5.48
CA HIS A 185 -11.92 2.66 4.58
C HIS A 185 -10.57 2.22 5.13
N LEU A 186 -9.78 1.54 4.30
CA LEU A 186 -8.42 1.09 4.62
C LEU A 186 -7.44 1.69 3.62
N GLU A 187 -6.44 2.41 4.12
CA GLU A 187 -5.31 2.92 3.33
C GLU A 187 -4.00 2.34 3.85
N LEU A 188 -3.15 1.92 2.92
CA LEU A 188 -1.77 1.54 3.16
C LEU A 188 -0.88 2.34 2.24
N HIS A 189 0.17 2.93 2.78
CA HIS A 189 1.23 3.56 1.99
C HIS A 189 2.57 3.05 2.45
N ALA A 190 3.49 2.93 1.49
CA ALA A 190 4.89 2.65 1.76
C ALA A 190 5.76 3.54 0.87
N ARG A 191 6.92 3.94 1.39
CA ARG A 191 7.96 4.64 0.65
C ARG A 191 9.33 4.33 1.25
N PRO A 192 10.42 4.35 0.48
CA PRO A 192 11.76 4.34 1.06
C PRO A 192 11.96 5.47 2.06
N THR A 193 12.67 5.18 3.13
CA THR A 193 13.02 6.19 4.13
C THR A 193 14.16 7.06 3.57
N PRO A 194 13.97 8.39 3.44
CA PRO A 194 15.01 9.26 2.90
C PRO A 194 16.33 9.14 3.69
N GLY A 195 17.43 8.89 2.97
CA GLY A 195 18.77 8.76 3.56
C GLY A 195 19.06 7.47 4.33
N ARG A 196 18.07 6.58 4.49
CA ARG A 196 18.25 5.28 5.16
C ARG A 196 18.08 4.08 4.23
N PHE A 197 17.31 4.22 3.14
CA PHE A 197 17.04 3.10 2.24
C PHE A 197 18.31 2.42 1.70
N ASP A 198 19.32 3.20 1.28
CA ASP A 198 20.59 2.64 0.77
C ASP A 198 21.47 2.05 1.88
N ALA A 199 21.35 2.56 3.10
CA ALA A 199 22.21 2.18 4.23
C ALA A 199 21.71 0.93 4.95
N ASP A 200 20.42 0.88 5.29
CA ASP A 200 19.83 -0.21 6.06
C ASP A 200 18.51 -0.73 5.46
N GLY A 201 18.13 -0.30 4.26
CA GLY A 201 16.91 -0.79 3.60
C GLY A 201 15.62 -0.35 4.27
N ALA A 202 15.63 0.77 5.01
CA ALA A 202 14.46 1.25 5.73
C ALA A 202 13.34 1.74 4.81
N VAL A 203 12.11 1.28 5.09
CA VAL A 203 10.88 1.67 4.40
C VAL A 203 9.89 2.23 5.40
N ASP A 204 9.48 3.48 5.20
CA ASP A 204 8.37 4.10 5.94
C ASP A 204 7.06 3.49 5.45
N THR A 205 6.21 3.12 6.40
CA THR A 205 4.88 2.56 6.17
C THR A 205 3.85 3.31 6.99
N SER A 206 2.68 3.55 6.40
CA SER A 206 1.53 4.12 7.10
C SER A 206 0.29 3.31 6.79
N LEU A 207 -0.46 2.94 7.81
CA LEU A 207 -1.75 2.25 7.73
C LEU A 207 -2.80 3.11 8.42
N ARG A 208 -3.94 3.30 7.75
CA ARG A 208 -5.13 3.94 8.29
C ARG A 208 -6.31 3.03 8.06
N PHE A 209 -7.03 2.66 9.11
CA PHE A 209 -8.25 1.86 8.99
C PHE A 209 -9.37 2.55 9.77
N ALA A 210 -10.31 3.11 9.03
CA ALA A 210 -11.45 3.84 9.55
C ALA A 210 -12.60 2.89 9.89
N LYS A 211 -13.19 3.11 11.06
CA LYS A 211 -14.39 2.40 11.55
C LYS A 211 -14.31 0.88 11.45
N ALA A 212 -13.16 0.31 11.81
CA ALA A 212 -12.95 -1.12 11.92
C ALA A 212 -13.90 -1.74 12.95
N ARG A 213 -14.49 -2.89 12.60
CA ARG A 213 -15.43 -3.66 13.42
C ARG A 213 -15.00 -5.11 13.43
N SER A 214 -14.99 -5.71 14.62
CA SER A 214 -14.68 -7.13 14.80
C SER A 214 -15.37 -7.64 16.04
N ALA A 215 -16.22 -8.66 15.89
CA ALA A 215 -16.97 -9.23 17.00
C ALA A 215 -16.04 -9.79 18.09
N GLN A 216 -14.87 -10.30 17.72
CA GLN A 216 -13.84 -10.80 18.64
C GLN A 216 -13.26 -9.67 19.48
N ALA A 217 -12.90 -8.55 18.84
CA ALA A 217 -12.41 -7.37 19.54
C ALA A 217 -13.50 -6.77 20.44
N ASP A 218 -14.75 -6.77 19.99
CA ASP A 218 -15.90 -6.27 20.74
C ASP A 218 -16.14 -7.10 22.01
N ALA A 219 -16.05 -8.42 21.91
CA ALA A 219 -16.16 -9.33 23.05
C ALA A 219 -15.00 -9.18 24.05
N LEU A 220 -13.77 -8.98 23.55
CA LEU A 220 -12.59 -8.80 24.39
C LEU A 220 -12.65 -7.47 25.18
N VAL A 221 -13.12 -6.41 24.53
CA VAL A 221 -13.11 -5.05 25.07
C VAL A 221 -14.47 -4.71 25.73
N GLY A 222 -15.51 -5.50 25.51
CA GLY A 222 -16.86 -5.21 26.01
C GLY A 222 -17.45 -3.92 25.43
N ASN A 223 -17.08 -3.58 24.19
CA ASN A 223 -17.57 -2.40 23.48
C ASN A 223 -17.71 -2.72 21.97
N ALA A 224 -18.88 -2.48 21.39
CA ALA A 224 -19.18 -2.69 19.97
C ALA A 224 -18.98 -1.45 19.07
N ASP A 225 -18.50 -0.34 19.63
CA ASP A 225 -18.19 0.88 18.88
C ASP A 225 -17.13 0.60 17.81
N PRO A 226 -17.23 1.23 16.63
CA PRO A 226 -16.19 1.09 15.62
C PRO A 226 -14.84 1.65 16.09
N ALA A 227 -13.76 1.05 15.61
CA ALA A 227 -12.39 1.43 15.95
C ALA A 227 -11.72 2.18 14.78
N ASP A 228 -11.12 3.33 15.07
CA ASP A 228 -10.22 4.01 14.15
C ASP A 228 -8.77 3.64 14.50
N ILE A 229 -8.04 3.11 13.51
CA ILE A 229 -6.65 2.64 13.66
C ILE A 229 -5.76 3.49 12.76
N ALA A 230 -4.70 4.02 13.33
CA ALA A 230 -3.64 4.69 12.59
C ALA A 230 -2.28 4.17 13.06
N LEU A 231 -1.47 3.66 12.14
CA LEU A 231 -0.14 3.13 12.40
C LEU A 231 0.85 3.79 11.44
N ASP A 232 1.88 4.42 11.98
CA ASP A 232 3.04 4.91 11.24
C ASP A 232 4.28 4.18 11.78
N ALA A 233 4.99 3.47 10.91
CA ALA A 233 6.13 2.63 11.28
C ALA A 233 7.20 2.58 10.19
N THR A 234 8.45 2.38 10.58
CA THR A 234 9.58 2.19 9.65
C THR A 234 10.07 0.75 9.76
N LEU A 235 10.03 0.02 8.65
CA LEU A 235 10.53 -1.34 8.55
C LEU A 235 11.99 -1.30 8.06
N THR A 236 12.94 -1.65 8.92
CA THR A 236 14.35 -1.74 8.54
C THR A 236 14.63 -3.03 7.78
N LYS A 237 15.72 -3.08 7.00
CA LYS A 237 16.16 -4.25 6.24
C LYS A 237 15.09 -4.78 5.27
N ALA A 238 14.11 -3.98 4.87
CA ALA A 238 13.04 -4.42 3.97
C ALA A 238 13.57 -4.89 2.60
N VAL A 239 14.77 -4.44 2.21
CA VAL A 239 15.46 -4.83 0.98
C VAL A 239 15.90 -6.29 0.93
N VAL A 240 15.88 -7.04 2.04
CA VAL A 240 16.15 -8.49 2.02
C VAL A 240 14.92 -9.29 1.62
N LEU A 241 13.72 -8.71 1.78
CA LEU A 241 12.46 -9.35 1.46
C LEU A 241 12.32 -9.52 -0.06
N ARG A 242 11.81 -10.68 -0.45
CA ARG A 242 11.55 -11.11 -1.82
C ARG A 242 10.12 -11.65 -1.92
N THR A 243 9.87 -12.54 -2.87
CA THR A 243 8.54 -13.10 -3.19
C THR A 243 8.35 -14.55 -2.69
N GLY A 244 9.09 -14.95 -1.66
CA GLY A 244 9.00 -16.27 -1.04
C GLY A 244 7.76 -16.48 -0.17
N THR A 245 7.79 -17.54 0.64
CA THR A 245 6.74 -17.79 1.64
C THR A 245 6.88 -16.80 2.79
N LEU A 246 5.76 -16.40 3.42
CA LEU A 246 5.81 -15.42 4.52
C LEU A 246 6.79 -15.87 5.62
N ALA A 247 6.73 -17.14 6.02
CA ALA A 247 7.63 -17.73 7.01
C ALA A 247 9.11 -17.56 6.62
N ARG A 248 9.47 -17.89 5.38
CA ARG A 248 10.85 -17.76 4.89
C ARG A 248 11.32 -16.32 4.85
N GLU A 249 10.47 -15.41 4.38
CA GLU A 249 10.82 -13.99 4.26
C GLU A 249 10.96 -13.33 5.63
N LEU A 250 10.09 -13.67 6.60
CA LEU A 250 10.24 -13.24 7.98
C LEU A 250 11.51 -13.78 8.63
N GLU A 251 11.89 -15.03 8.32
CA GLU A 251 13.14 -15.61 8.82
C GLU A 251 14.39 -14.89 8.28
N ILE A 252 14.45 -14.66 6.97
CA ILE A 252 15.55 -13.89 6.36
C ILE A 252 15.62 -12.48 6.95
N TRP A 253 14.48 -11.84 7.18
CA TRP A 253 14.41 -10.52 7.78
C TRP A 253 14.86 -10.53 9.25
N ARG A 254 14.50 -11.56 10.01
CA ARG A 254 14.95 -11.77 11.39
C ARG A 254 16.46 -11.98 11.45
N GLU A 255 17.01 -12.86 10.61
CA GLU A 255 18.46 -13.13 10.51
C GLU A 255 19.24 -11.87 10.11
N ALA A 256 18.64 -10.97 9.34
CA ALA A 256 19.19 -9.66 9.00
C ALA A 256 19.08 -8.61 10.13
N GLU A 257 18.63 -9.01 11.32
CA GLU A 257 18.33 -8.15 12.47
C GLU A 257 17.31 -7.05 12.15
N GLY A 258 16.33 -7.39 11.31
CA GLY A 258 15.24 -6.51 10.94
C GLY A 258 14.43 -6.04 12.15
N ARG A 259 14.06 -4.77 12.15
CA ARG A 259 13.23 -4.14 13.19
C ARG A 259 12.10 -3.34 12.58
N LEU A 260 10.98 -3.34 13.29
CA LEU A 260 9.85 -2.46 13.05
C LEU A 260 9.92 -1.33 14.09
N GLU A 261 10.27 -0.14 13.64
CA GLU A 261 10.31 1.08 14.46
C GLU A 261 8.92 1.73 14.40
N LEU A 262 8.12 1.60 15.45
CA LEU A 262 6.79 2.19 15.54
C LEU A 262 6.91 3.66 15.96
N ALA A 263 6.76 4.56 14.99
CA ALA A 263 6.71 6.01 15.24
C ALA A 263 5.42 6.41 15.97
N GLY A 264 4.32 5.72 15.68
CA GLY A 264 3.05 5.89 16.38
C GLY A 264 1.99 4.89 15.95
N LEU A 265 1.38 4.24 16.92
CA LEU A 265 0.10 3.54 16.78
C LEU A 265 -0.94 4.32 17.57
N ASN A 266 -2.04 4.71 16.94
CA ASN A 266 -3.20 5.31 17.58
C ASN A 266 -4.40 4.40 17.33
N LEU A 267 -5.06 3.98 18.40
CA LEU A 267 -6.27 3.19 18.37
C LEU A 267 -7.36 3.96 19.13
N ALA A 268 -8.48 4.18 18.49
CA ALA A 268 -9.61 4.92 19.05
C ALA A 268 -10.88 4.08 18.90
N LYS A 269 -11.51 3.65 20.00
CA LYS A 269 -12.74 2.84 19.98
C LYS A 269 -13.71 3.36 21.03
N GLY A 270 -14.77 4.05 20.59
CA GLY A 270 -15.69 4.73 21.49
C GLY A 270 -15.01 5.89 22.25
N ASP A 271 -15.08 5.84 23.58
CA ASP A 271 -14.40 6.73 24.52
C ASP A 271 -12.95 6.30 24.83
N ARG A 272 -12.53 5.13 24.36
CA ARG A 272 -11.21 4.56 24.66
C ARG A 272 -10.19 4.98 23.62
N ARG A 273 -9.01 5.31 24.11
CA ARG A 273 -7.87 5.71 23.28
C ARG A 273 -6.63 4.97 23.77
N LEU A 274 -5.87 4.42 22.84
CA LEU A 274 -4.57 3.79 23.09
C LEU A 274 -3.56 4.36 22.09
N GLN A 275 -2.41 4.77 22.59
CA GLN A 275 -1.25 5.12 21.80
C GLN A 275 -0.08 4.21 22.16
N ALA A 276 0.68 3.78 21.16
CA ALA A 276 1.91 3.02 21.35
C ALA A 276 3.03 3.56 20.47
N LYS A 277 4.26 3.53 21.00
CA LYS A 277 5.50 3.83 20.27
C LYS A 277 6.59 2.89 20.74
N GLY A 278 7.57 2.59 19.89
CA GLY A 278 8.70 1.77 20.30
C GLY A 278 9.26 0.94 19.17
N THR A 279 9.93 -0.14 19.51
CA THR A 279 10.64 -0.97 18.53
C THR A 279 10.29 -2.43 18.76
N LEU A 280 9.92 -3.11 17.68
CA LEU A 280 9.63 -4.53 17.63
C LEU A 280 10.60 -5.23 16.67
N GLY A 281 10.85 -6.49 16.93
CA GLY A 281 11.60 -7.41 16.08
C GLY A 281 11.12 -8.83 16.34
N LEU A 282 11.89 -9.82 15.92
CA LEU A 282 11.60 -11.23 16.14
C LEU A 282 12.72 -11.88 16.97
N ASP A 283 12.34 -12.68 17.95
CA ASP A 283 13.28 -13.48 18.74
C ASP A 283 13.63 -14.82 18.06
N GLU A 284 14.59 -15.55 18.63
CA GLU A 284 14.99 -16.88 18.14
C GLU A 284 13.86 -17.92 18.17
N GLY A 285 12.79 -17.67 18.91
CA GLY A 285 11.59 -18.51 18.93
C GLY A 285 10.54 -18.12 17.89
N HIS A 286 10.88 -17.25 16.94
CA HIS A 286 9.99 -16.67 15.91
C HIS A 286 8.81 -15.89 16.49
N ARG A 287 8.97 -15.32 17.70
CA ARG A 287 7.94 -14.51 18.36
C ARG A 287 8.29 -13.03 18.24
N ILE A 288 7.27 -12.19 18.37
CA ILE A 288 7.47 -10.75 18.47
C ILE A 288 8.22 -10.43 19.77
N ALA A 289 9.32 -9.69 19.67
CA ALA A 289 10.09 -9.20 20.80
C ALA A 289 10.38 -7.71 20.66
N GLY A 290 10.48 -6.99 21.78
CA GLY A 290 10.72 -5.55 21.77
C GLY A 290 10.13 -4.81 22.96
N GLN A 291 10.12 -3.48 22.87
CA GLN A 291 9.56 -2.62 23.90
C GLN A 291 8.63 -1.59 23.25
N LEU A 292 7.45 -1.42 23.85
CA LEU A 292 6.46 -0.41 23.48
C LEU A 292 6.14 0.47 24.68
N ASP A 293 6.26 1.77 24.50
CA ASP A 293 5.77 2.78 25.42
C ASP A 293 4.29 3.02 25.11
N LEU A 294 3.45 2.81 26.12
CA LEU A 294 1.99 2.86 25.98
C LEU A 294 1.43 4.10 26.67
N ARG A 295 0.40 4.69 26.06
CA ARG A 295 -0.42 5.73 26.69
C ARG A 295 -1.88 5.40 26.44
N ALA A 296 -2.72 5.58 27.43
CA ALA A 296 -4.11 5.18 27.36
C ALA A 296 -5.05 6.16 28.06
N ALA A 297 -6.29 6.20 27.59
CA ALA A 297 -7.41 6.85 28.25
C ALA A 297 -8.66 5.97 28.12
N GLY A 298 -9.49 5.91 29.16
CA GLY A 298 -10.73 5.13 29.17
C GLY A 298 -10.51 3.61 29.30
N LEU A 299 -9.30 3.18 29.68
CA LEU A 299 -8.96 1.77 29.92
C LEU A 299 -9.08 1.38 31.41
N GLU A 300 -9.36 2.33 32.29
CA GLU A 300 -9.46 2.14 33.74
C GLU A 300 -10.55 1.12 34.12
N ALA A 301 -11.68 1.15 33.41
CA ALA A 301 -12.78 0.20 33.63
C ALA A 301 -12.40 -1.23 33.23
N LEU A 302 -11.55 -1.42 32.20
CA LEU A 302 -11.05 -2.75 31.82
C LEU A 302 -10.07 -3.31 32.85
N VAL A 303 -9.15 -2.46 33.33
CA VAL A 303 -8.21 -2.86 34.39
C VAL A 303 -8.99 -3.20 35.68
N GLY A 304 -9.99 -2.39 36.03
CA GLY A 304 -10.87 -2.66 37.17
C GLY A 304 -11.65 -3.96 37.04
N GLY A 305 -12.18 -4.28 35.85
CA GLY A 305 -12.88 -5.53 35.57
C GLY A 305 -11.99 -6.77 35.67
N LEU A 306 -10.76 -6.69 35.13
CA LEU A 306 -9.76 -7.77 35.21
C LEU A 306 -9.26 -8.01 36.65
N VAL A 307 -9.04 -6.94 37.41
CA VAL A 307 -8.62 -7.04 38.82
C VAL A 307 -9.77 -7.50 39.72
N GLY A 308 -11.00 -7.03 39.48
CA GLY A 308 -12.20 -7.43 40.21
C GLY A 308 -12.56 -8.91 40.02
N GLN A 309 -12.42 -9.44 38.80
CA GLN A 309 -12.59 -10.86 38.48
C GLN A 309 -11.51 -11.74 39.15
N ARG A 310 -10.29 -11.23 39.34
CA ARG A 310 -9.16 -12.02 39.85
C ARG A 310 -9.03 -12.02 41.39
N TYR A 311 -9.53 -10.98 42.08
CA TYR A 311 -9.29 -10.82 43.52
C TYR A 311 -10.56 -10.75 44.38
N GLY A 312 -11.76 -10.76 43.78
CA GLY A 312 -13.02 -10.55 44.51
C GLY A 312 -13.19 -9.09 44.91
N ALA A 313 -14.45 -8.63 44.93
CA ALA A 313 -14.81 -7.21 45.12
C ALA A 313 -14.16 -6.56 46.35
N ASP A 314 -13.96 -7.32 47.43
CA ASP A 314 -13.47 -6.79 48.71
C ASP A 314 -11.95 -6.57 48.77
N ARG A 315 -11.16 -7.32 47.99
CA ARG A 315 -9.69 -7.18 47.94
C ARG A 315 -9.21 -6.37 46.74
N GLY A 316 -10.02 -6.25 45.69
CA GLY A 316 -9.76 -5.37 44.55
C GLY A 316 -9.77 -3.87 44.91
N ALA A 317 -10.58 -3.47 45.89
CA ALA A 317 -10.63 -2.09 46.37
C ALA A 317 -9.33 -1.64 47.07
N LEU A 318 -8.70 -2.54 47.85
CA LEU A 318 -7.44 -2.26 48.55
C LEU A 318 -6.25 -2.19 47.59
N VAL A 319 -6.20 -3.07 46.59
CA VAL A 319 -5.16 -3.04 45.55
C VAL A 319 -5.37 -1.85 44.60
N GLY A 320 -6.62 -1.51 44.27
CA GLY A 320 -6.99 -0.32 43.50
C GLY A 320 -6.59 0.98 44.20
N ALA A 321 -6.72 1.05 45.53
CA ALA A 321 -6.27 2.20 46.32
C ALA A 321 -4.74 2.33 46.39
N LEU A 322 -4.01 1.21 46.46
CA LEU A 322 -2.54 1.20 46.46
C LEU A 322 -1.94 1.54 45.09
N VAL A 323 -2.53 1.04 44.00
CA VAL A 323 -2.11 1.38 42.63
C VAL A 323 -2.53 2.81 42.26
N GLY A 324 -3.69 3.26 42.73
CA GLY A 324 -4.12 4.66 42.61
C GLY A 324 -3.21 5.64 43.37
N GLY A 325 -2.64 5.21 44.50
CA GLY A 325 -1.66 6.00 45.27
C GLY A 325 -0.28 6.11 44.62
N LEU A 326 0.15 5.09 43.85
CA LEU A 326 1.43 5.08 43.14
C LEU A 326 1.38 5.81 41.78
N LEU A 327 0.18 6.06 41.24
CA LEU A 327 -0.02 6.78 39.96
C LEU A 327 -0.32 8.28 40.10
N GLY A 328 -0.20 8.84 41.31
CA GLY A 328 -0.18 10.29 41.53
C GLY A 328 -1.57 10.93 41.66
N THR A 329 -1.86 11.36 42.88
CA THR A 329 -2.71 12.51 43.25
C THR A 329 -3.96 12.77 42.39
N VAL A 330 -5.10 12.22 42.82
CA VAL A 330 -6.41 12.80 42.49
C VAL A 330 -6.48 14.18 43.15
N ARG A 331 -6.18 15.25 42.40
CA ARG A 331 -6.68 16.58 42.73
C ARG A 331 -8.17 16.57 42.41
N THR A 332 -9.00 16.65 43.43
CA THR A 332 -10.41 17.02 43.29
C THR A 332 -10.47 18.39 42.63
N PRO A 333 -11.19 18.56 41.50
CA PRO A 333 -11.38 19.88 40.91
C PRO A 333 -12.22 20.74 41.86
N GLY A 334 -11.73 21.93 42.20
CA GLY A 334 -12.55 22.98 42.77
C GLY A 334 -13.61 23.45 41.76
N PRO A 335 -14.68 24.13 42.21
CA PRO A 335 -15.91 24.32 41.44
C PRO A 335 -15.82 25.33 40.26
N ASP A 336 -14.62 25.75 39.85
CA ASP A 336 -14.44 26.73 38.77
C ASP A 336 -13.43 26.22 37.73
N GLY A 337 -13.94 25.83 36.56
CA GLY A 337 -13.11 25.52 35.39
C GLY A 337 -13.61 24.33 34.59
N ALA A 338 -14.77 24.48 33.94
CA ALA A 338 -15.18 23.58 32.88
C ALA A 338 -14.32 23.85 31.62
N PRO A 339 -13.51 22.89 31.12
CA PRO A 339 -13.00 22.96 29.78
C PRO A 339 -14.12 22.53 28.83
N ALA A 340 -14.57 23.45 27.98
CA ALA A 340 -15.35 23.13 26.81
C ALA A 340 -14.50 22.25 25.87
N GLY A 341 -14.99 21.04 25.56
CA GLY A 341 -14.36 20.11 24.61
C GLY A 341 -13.41 19.09 25.27
N GLY A 342 -13.93 18.21 26.14
CA GLY A 342 -13.12 17.27 26.91
C GLY A 342 -12.74 16.00 26.14
N GLU A 343 -11.57 16.00 25.50
CA GLU A 343 -10.84 14.73 25.27
C GLU A 343 -10.13 14.34 26.57
N THR A 344 -10.45 13.16 27.11
CA THR A 344 -9.78 12.60 28.30
C THR A 344 -8.27 12.53 28.05
N PRO A 345 -7.43 13.15 28.88
CA PRO A 345 -5.99 13.19 28.64
C PRO A 345 -5.38 11.78 28.74
N LEU A 346 -4.55 11.42 27.76
CA LEU A 346 -3.85 10.14 27.72
C LEU A 346 -2.85 10.02 28.87
N LYS A 347 -3.07 9.04 29.73
CA LYS A 347 -2.18 8.71 30.85
C LYS A 347 -1.07 7.76 30.38
N PRO A 348 0.19 8.01 30.75
CA PRO A 348 1.26 7.06 30.47
C PRO A 348 0.99 5.75 31.23
N LEU A 349 1.15 4.63 30.54
CA LEU A 349 1.17 3.30 31.14
C LEU A 349 2.62 2.84 31.30
N PRO A 350 2.90 1.86 32.19
CA PRO A 350 4.21 1.23 32.23
C PRO A 350 4.59 0.67 30.86
N PRO A 351 5.89 0.65 30.50
CA PRO A 351 6.32 0.14 29.21
C PRO A 351 5.97 -1.34 29.08
N LEU A 352 5.48 -1.72 27.91
CA LEU A 352 5.21 -3.10 27.54
C LEU A 352 6.48 -3.70 26.93
N ARG A 353 7.01 -4.75 27.57
CA ARG A 353 8.14 -5.52 27.05
C ARG A 353 7.65 -6.88 26.59
N LEU A 354 8.03 -7.23 25.37
CA LEU A 354 7.75 -8.49 24.71
C LEU A 354 9.09 -9.22 24.60
N GLY A 355 9.22 -10.39 25.21
CA GLY A 355 10.47 -11.14 25.18
C GLY A 355 10.31 -12.49 25.84
N ASP A 356 11.07 -13.48 25.37
CA ASP A 356 11.06 -14.86 25.87
C ASP A 356 9.66 -15.49 25.88
N GLY A 357 8.84 -15.12 24.90
CA GLY A 357 7.44 -15.55 24.80
C GLY A 357 6.50 -15.00 25.88
N ARG A 358 6.93 -14.02 26.68
CA ARG A 358 6.15 -13.39 27.74
C ARG A 358 5.85 -11.93 27.43
N ILE A 359 4.74 -11.45 27.97
CA ILE A 359 4.36 -10.04 27.94
C ILE A 359 4.54 -9.46 29.35
N MET A 360 5.37 -8.43 29.48
CA MET A 360 5.61 -7.72 30.74
C MET A 360 5.09 -6.30 30.63
N LEU A 361 4.33 -5.84 31.62
CA LEU A 361 3.89 -4.46 31.75
C LEU A 361 4.60 -3.84 32.95
N GLY A 362 5.64 -3.05 32.69
CA GLY A 362 6.58 -2.62 33.73
C GLY A 362 7.29 -3.81 34.39
N PRO A 363 7.34 -3.89 35.73
CA PRO A 363 7.97 -5.02 36.44
C PRO A 363 7.09 -6.29 36.51
N PHE A 364 5.84 -6.24 36.04
CA PHE A 364 4.89 -7.33 36.19
C PHE A 364 4.77 -8.14 34.90
N THR A 365 4.95 -9.46 34.99
CA THR A 365 4.60 -10.38 33.89
C THR A 365 3.09 -10.58 33.86
N ILE A 366 2.45 -10.43 32.70
CA ILE A 366 1.03 -10.73 32.52
C ILE A 366 0.87 -12.26 32.55
N PRO A 367 0.24 -12.84 33.60
CA PRO A 367 0.07 -14.27 33.69
C PRO A 367 -0.93 -14.77 32.64
N ASN A 368 -0.72 -15.97 32.12
CA ASN A 368 -1.59 -16.68 31.17
C ASN A 368 -1.69 -16.10 29.74
N VAL A 369 -0.82 -15.15 29.39
CA VAL A 369 -0.66 -14.72 27.99
C VAL A 369 0.74 -15.08 27.54
N ARG A 370 0.83 -15.99 26.56
CA ARG A 370 2.09 -16.36 25.91
C ARG A 370 2.04 -15.90 24.46
N LEU A 371 3.17 -15.39 23.98
CA LEU A 371 3.34 -15.08 22.57
C LEU A 371 3.60 -16.40 21.83
N GLU A 372 2.71 -16.73 20.91
CA GLU A 372 2.90 -17.83 19.99
C GLU A 372 3.88 -17.42 18.87
N PRO A 373 4.64 -18.39 18.31
CA PRO A 373 5.44 -18.15 17.12
C PRO A 373 4.57 -17.63 15.97
N LEU A 374 5.10 -16.67 15.20
CA LEU A 374 4.41 -16.15 14.03
C LEU A 374 4.52 -17.08 12.82
N TYR A 375 5.53 -17.96 12.79
CA TYR A 375 5.77 -18.93 11.72
C TYR A 375 6.63 -20.11 12.14
#